data_AF-A0A2U3L1E6-F1
#
_entry.id   AF-A0A2U3L1E6-F1
#
_cell.length_a   1.000
_cell.length_b   1.000
_cell.length_c   1.000
_cell.angle_alpha   90.00
_cell.angle_beta   90.00
_cell.angle_gamma   90.00
#
_symmetry.space_group_name_H-M   'P 1'
#
loop_
_entity.id
_entity.type
_entity.pdbx_description
1 polymer ?
#
loop_
_entity_poly.entity_id
_entity_poly.type
_entity_poly.pdbx_seq_one_letter_code
_entity_poly.pdbx_strand_id
1 'polypeptide(L)'
;MKRMTESVAKKKSDLFEEAMKKLQDLVEKLEKGDLPLEEAMECFSEGIRTAQFCHKKLEEAENKVQMLLKDQQGEWKTAPFEPFQTNSEEQR
;
A
#
# COMPACT_ATOMS: atom_id res chain seq x y z
N MET A 1 1.99 27.92 6.75
CA MET A 1 2.44 26.79 5.90
C MET A 1 2.32 25.43 6.59
N LYS A 2 2.82 25.21 7.82
CA LYS A 2 2.74 23.89 8.52
C LYS A 2 1.33 23.27 8.66
N ARG A 3 0.28 24.07 8.91
CA ARG A 3 -1.11 23.58 9.02
C ARG A 3 -1.71 23.05 7.71
N MET A 4 -1.22 23.49 6.55
CA MET A 4 -1.76 23.06 5.25
C MET A 4 -1.19 21.70 4.82
N THR A 5 0.05 21.38 5.21
CA THR A 5 0.70 20.11 4.87
C THR A 5 0.15 18.92 5.67
N GLU A 6 -0.19 19.13 6.94
CA GLU A 6 -0.79 18.08 7.80
C GLU A 6 -2.19 17.68 7.34
N SER A 7 -3.02 18.66 6.93
CA SER A 7 -4.38 18.41 6.41
C SER A 7 -4.36 17.57 5.12
N VAL A 8 -3.39 17.82 4.24
CA VAL A 8 -3.23 17.07 2.99
C VAL A 8 -2.73 15.64 3.23
N ALA A 9 -1.83 15.44 4.20
CA ALA A 9 -1.35 14.11 4.56
C ALA A 9 -2.46 13.24 5.17
N LYS A 10 -3.27 13.82 6.06
CA LYS A 10 -4.43 13.14 6.66
C LYS A 10 -5.45 12.71 5.61
N LYS A 11 -5.83 13.61 4.69
CA LYS A 11 -6.77 13.31 3.61
C LYS A 11 -6.29 12.17 2.68
N LYS A 12 -4.98 12.03 2.48
CA LYS A 12 -4.42 10.90 1.71
C LYS A 12 -4.50 9.58 2.47
N SER A 13 -4.36 9.59 3.79
CA SER A 13 -4.54 8.42 4.65
C SER A 13 -5.99 7.96 4.63
N ASP A 14 -6.92 8.89 4.81
CA ASP A 14 -8.36 8.61 4.80
C ASP A 14 -8.77 7.94 3.46
N LEU A 15 -8.26 8.42 2.33
CA LEU A 15 -8.50 7.82 1.00
C LEU A 15 -7.95 6.39 0.86
N PHE A 16 -6.83 6.06 1.52
CA PHE A 16 -6.28 4.71 1.50
C PHE A 16 -7.13 3.76 2.35
N GLU A 17 -7.52 4.18 3.55
CA GLU A 17 -8.38 3.39 4.45
C GLU A 17 -9.75 3.13 3.81
N GLU A 18 -10.34 4.14 3.17
CA GLU A 18 -11.59 4.01 2.40
C GLU A 18 -11.45 3.00 1.25
N ALA A 19 -10.36 3.07 0.48
CA ALA A 19 -10.10 2.14 -0.61
C ALA A 19 -9.89 0.70 -0.11
N MET A 20 -9.20 0.51 1.01
CA MET A 20 -9.01 -0.79 1.64
C MET A 20 -10.34 -1.39 2.11
N LYS A 21 -11.19 -0.59 2.76
CA LYS A 21 -12.52 -1.03 3.17
C LYS A 21 -13.37 -1.43 1.96
N LYS A 22 -13.36 -0.61 0.92
CA LYS A 22 -14.07 -0.90 -0.33
C LYS A 22 -13.60 -2.21 -0.97
N LEU A 23 -12.29 -2.47 -0.98
CA LEU A 23 -11.75 -3.72 -1.51
C LEU A 23 -12.24 -4.93 -0.72
N GLN A 24 -12.26 -4.84 0.62
CA GLN A 24 -12.80 -5.90 1.48
C GLN A 24 -14.28 -6.17 1.18
N ASP A 25 -15.09 -5.11 1.05
CA ASP A 25 -16.51 -5.24 0.73
C ASP A 25 -16.73 -5.90 -0.64
N LEU A 26 -15.90 -5.59 -1.64
CA LEU A 26 -15.96 -6.20 -2.98
C LEU A 26 -15.58 -7.68 -2.94
N VAL A 27 -14.53 -8.05 -2.20
CA VAL A 27 -14.13 -9.44 -2.04
C VAL A 27 -15.22 -10.23 -1.33
N GLU A 28 -15.78 -9.71 -0.24
CA GLU A 28 -16.85 -10.38 0.51
C GLU A 28 -18.08 -10.64 -0.37
N LYS A 29 -18.44 -9.68 -1.24
CA LYS A 29 -19.53 -9.86 -2.20
C LYS A 29 -19.25 -10.96 -3.24
N LEU A 30 -18.03 -11.03 -3.76
CA LEU A 30 -17.65 -12.08 -4.71
C LEU A 30 -17.63 -13.47 -4.03
N GLU A 31 -17.16 -13.54 -2.78
CA GLU A 31 -17.10 -14.78 -2.00
C GLU A 31 -18.48 -15.34 -1.64
N LYS A 32 -19.49 -14.47 -1.46
CA LYS A 32 -20.88 -14.90 -1.22
C LYS A 32 -21.47 -15.65 -2.41
N GLY A 33 -21.03 -15.35 -3.63
CA GLY A 33 -21.40 -16.09 -4.84
C GLY A 33 -22.86 -15.96 -5.27
N ASP A 34 -23.60 -14.98 -4.74
CA ASP A 34 -25.01 -14.70 -5.03
C ASP A 34 -25.21 -13.64 -6.12
N LEU A 35 -24.13 -13.12 -6.70
CA LEU A 35 -24.16 -12.11 -7.75
C LEU A 35 -24.46 -12.72 -9.14
N PRO A 36 -25.34 -12.09 -9.94
CA PRO A 36 -25.41 -12.34 -11.38
C PRO A 36 -24.05 -12.16 -12.05
N LEU A 37 -23.80 -12.89 -13.14
CA LEU A 37 -22.50 -12.88 -13.83
C LEU A 37 -22.02 -11.47 -14.20
N GLU A 38 -22.92 -10.64 -14.72
CA GLU A 38 -22.60 -9.26 -15.12
C GLU A 38 -22.15 -8.42 -13.91
N GLU A 39 -22.88 -8.49 -12.79
CA GLU A 39 -22.52 -7.81 -11.54
C GLU A 39 -21.22 -8.36 -10.94
N ALA A 40 -20.98 -9.67 -11.03
CA ALA A 40 -19.73 -10.29 -10.60
C ALA A 40 -18.53 -9.78 -11.42
N MET A 41 -18.70 -9.60 -12.74
CA MET A 41 -17.66 -9.04 -13.61
C MET A 41 -17.37 -7.57 -13.30
N GLU A 42 -18.40 -6.77 -13.01
CA GLU A 42 -18.23 -5.39 -12.57
C GLU A 42 -17.50 -5.31 -11.23
N CYS A 43 -17.96 -6.11 -10.25
CA CYS A 43 -17.38 -6.18 -8.92
C CYS A 43 -15.90 -6.61 -8.96
N PHE A 44 -15.57 -7.61 -9.77
CA PHE A 44 -14.18 -8.04 -9.99
C PHE A 44 -13.34 -6.93 -10.62
N SER A 45 -13.84 -6.29 -11.68
CA SER A 45 -13.15 -5.21 -12.38
C SER A 45 -12.87 -4.01 -11.45
N GLU A 46 -13.82 -3.69 -10.57
CA GLU A 46 -13.66 -2.65 -9.56
C GLU A 46 -12.69 -3.06 -8.46
N GLY A 47 -12.72 -4.33 -8.04
CA GLY A 47 -11.78 -4.90 -7.08
C GLY A 47 -10.34 -4.78 -7.55
N ILE A 48 -10.06 -5.14 -8.82
CA ILE A 48 -8.72 -5.01 -9.43
C ILE A 48 -8.25 -3.56 -9.42
N ARG A 49 -9.09 -2.60 -9.83
CA ARG A 49 -8.72 -1.17 -9.83
C ARG A 49 -8.41 -0.67 -8.41
N THR A 50 -9.20 -1.10 -7.44
CA THR A 50 -9.05 -0.71 -6.03
C THR A 50 -7.75 -1.30 -5.45
N ALA A 51 -7.48 -2.57 -5.72
CA ALA A 51 -6.23 -3.23 -5.31
C ALA A 51 -4.99 -2.55 -5.91
N GLN A 52 -5.03 -2.19 -7.20
CA GLN A 52 -3.96 -1.44 -7.86
C GLN A 52 -3.72 -0.07 -7.22
N PHE A 53 -4.79 0.64 -6.85
CA PHE A 53 -4.69 1.90 -6.14
C PHE A 53 -3.99 1.74 -4.78
N CYS A 54 -4.40 0.75 -3.98
CA CYS A 54 -3.79 0.48 -2.68
C CYS A 54 -2.31 0.11 -2.82
N HIS A 55 -1.96 -0.76 -3.77
CA HIS A 55 -0.57 -1.14 -4.02
C HIS A 55 0.30 0.07 -4.39
N LYS A 56 -0.16 0.93 -5.29
CA LYS A 56 0.55 2.16 -5.64
C LYS A 56 0.77 3.09 -4.44
N LYS A 57 -0.20 3.16 -3.53
CA LYS A 57 -0.06 3.97 -2.31
C LYS A 57 0.99 3.42 -1.35
N LEU A 58 1.09 2.09 -1.26
CA LEU A 58 2.15 1.42 -0.51
C LEU A 58 3.53 1.67 -1.15
N GLU A 59 3.64 1.53 -2.47
CA GLU A 59 4.87 1.85 -3.21
C GLU A 59 5.31 3.31 -3.02
N GLU A 60 4.36 4.26 -3.06
CA GLU A 60 4.63 5.67 -2.75
C GLU A 60 5.10 5.89 -1.30
N ALA A 61 4.65 5.05 -0.36
CA ALA A 61 5.08 5.11 1.03
C ALA A 61 6.46 4.50 1.22
N GLU A 62 6.72 3.33 0.63
CA GLU A 62 8.02 2.66 0.60
C GLU A 62 9.10 3.56 0.00
N ASN A 63 8.83 4.20 -1.13
CA ASN A 63 9.79 5.13 -1.76
C ASN A 63 10.13 6.35 -0.89
N LYS A 64 9.24 6.77 0.02
CA LYS A 64 9.53 7.84 0.98
C LYS A 64 10.41 7.36 2.13
N VAL A 65 10.39 6.06 2.42
CA VAL A 65 11.29 5.44 3.39
C VAL A 65 12.60 5.18 2.66
N GLN A 66 13.52 6.13 2.74
CA GLN A 66 14.88 5.96 2.24
C GLN A 66 15.83 5.68 3.42
N MET A 67 16.76 4.75 3.23
CA MET A 67 17.82 4.50 4.20
C MET A 67 18.97 5.47 3.96
N LEU A 68 19.50 6.05 5.04
CA LEU A 68 20.77 6.78 5.01
C LEU A 68 21.92 5.80 5.22
N LEU A 69 22.75 5.63 4.20
CA LEU A 69 23.93 4.78 4.22
C LEU A 69 25.19 5.64 4.03
N LYS A 70 26.29 5.29 4.70
CA LYS A 70 27.61 5.85 4.36
C LYS A 70 28.24 5.00 3.27
N ASP A 71 28.74 5.65 2.22
CA ASP A 71 29.56 4.97 1.22
C ASP A 71 31.01 4.78 1.70
N GLN A 72 31.84 4.15 0.85
CA GLN A 72 33.24 3.86 1.16
C GLN A 72 34.10 5.13 1.32
N GLN A 73 33.63 6.28 0.82
CA GLN A 73 34.28 7.58 0.99
C GLN A 73 33.80 8.30 2.27
N GLY A 74 32.83 7.72 3.00
CA GLY A 74 32.23 8.31 4.19
C GLY A 74 31.11 9.30 3.91
N GLU A 75 30.66 9.42 2.66
CA GLU A 75 29.56 10.30 2.27
C GLU A 75 28.20 9.63 2.48
N TRP A 76 27.21 10.41 2.92
CA TRP A 76 25.86 9.92 3.12
C TRP A 76 25.13 9.83 1.77
N LYS A 77 24.60 8.64 1.45
CA LYS A 77 23.76 8.37 0.29
C LYS A 77 22.44 7.75 0.72
N THR A 78 21.40 7.97 -0.08
CA THR A 78 20.10 7.32 0.12
C THR A 78 20.00 6.04 -0.70
N ALA A 79 19.39 5.02 -0.12
CA ALA A 79 19.05 3.78 -0.81
C ALA A 79 17.57 3.41 -0.54
N PRO A 80 16.91 2.64 -1.43
CA PRO A 80 15.61 2.06 -1.15
C PRO A 80 15.62 1.29 0.17
N PHE A 81 14.56 1.42 0.96
CA PHE A 81 14.39 0.59 2.16
C PHE A 81 14.11 -0.84 1.76
N GLU A 82 15.05 -1.74 2.07
CA GLU A 82 14.79 -3.18 2.04
C GLU A 82 14.37 -3.62 3.45
N PRO A 83 13.14 -4.11 3.65
CA PRO A 83 12.75 -4.68 4.92
C PRO A 83 13.72 -5.81 5.27
N PHE A 84 14.25 -5.81 6.49
CA PHE A 84 15.02 -6.94 6.99
C PHE A 84 14.15 -8.20 6.85
N GLN A 85 14.50 -9.06 5.90
CA GLN A 85 14.03 -10.43 5.92
C GLN A 85 14.67 -11.05 7.15
N THR A 86 13.92 -11.09 8.24
CA THR A 86 14.27 -11.91 9.39
C THR A 86 14.15 -13.34 8.91
N ASN A 87 15.24 -13.89 8.36
CA ASN A 87 15.39 -15.33 8.32
C ASN A 87 15.32 -15.77 9.78
N SER A 88 14.16 -16.26 10.19
CA SER A 88 13.92 -16.97 11.45
C SER A 88 14.62 -18.33 11.41
N GLU A 89 15.91 -18.34 11.08
CA GLU A 89 16.82 -19.47 11.28
C GLU A 89 17.70 -19.14 12.48
N GLU A 90 17.03 -19.03 13.63
CA GLU A 90 17.68 -19.07 14.93
C GLU A 90 18.06 -20.54 15.19
N GLN A 91 19.34 -20.83 14.91
CA GLN A 91 20.20 -21.81 15.60
C GLN A 91 19.72 -23.28 15.66
N ARG A 92 20.37 -24.12 14.85
CA ARG A 92 20.63 -25.52 15.18
C ARG A 92 22.11 -25.80 15.18
#